data_AF-A0A644XZV0-F1
#
_entry.id   AF-A0A644XZV0-F1
#
_cell.length_a   1.000
_cell.length_b   1.000
_cell.length_c   1.000
_cell.angle_alpha   90.00
_cell.angle_beta   90.00
_cell.angle_gamma   90.00
#
_symmetry.space_group_name_H-M   'P 1'
#
loop_
_entity.id
_entity.type
_entity.pdbx_description
1 polymer ?
#
loop_
_entity_poly.entity_id
_entity_poly.type
_entity_poly.pdbx_seq_one_letter_code
_entity_poly.pdbx_strand_id
1 'polypeptide(L)' 'MSEYAIQYPYYGFEKNAGYGTQLHLSGLESHGITPIHRKTFDPIKSMLRDQ' A
#
# COMPACT_ATOMS: atom_id res chain seq x y z
N MET A 1 3.82 11.45 2.40
CA MET A 1 2.94 10.53 3.16
C MET A 1 3.64 10.03 4.42
N SER A 2 4.56 10.82 4.99
CA SER A 2 5.39 10.37 6.10
C SER A 2 4.57 10.22 7.39
N GLU A 3 3.48 10.96 7.54
CA GLU A 3 2.53 10.80 8.65
C GLU A 3 1.83 9.43 8.61
N TYR A 4 1.54 8.93 7.42
CA TYR A 4 0.91 7.61 7.24
C TYR A 4 1.87 6.46 7.54
N ALA A 5 3.18 6.67 7.46
CA ALA A 5 4.15 5.64 7.86
C ALA A 5 4.07 5.30 9.35
N ILE A 6 3.58 6.22 10.19
CA ILE A 6 3.35 5.95 11.62
C ILE A 6 2.20 4.97 11.80
N GLN A 7 1.11 5.16 11.06
CA GLN A 7 -0.09 4.29 11.14
C GLN A 7 0.07 2.99 10.34
N TYR A 8 0.85 3.03 9.25
CA TYR A 8 1.04 1.94 8.29
C TYR A 8 2.54 1.76 8.00
N PRO A 9 3.33 1.23 8.95
CA PRO A 9 4.80 1.21 8.86
C PRO A 9 5.36 0.25 7.81
N TYR A 10 4.55 -0.66 7.28
CA TYR A 10 5.02 -1.75 6.41
C TYR A 10 5.05 -1.42 4.92
N TYR A 11 4.59 -0.23 4.52
CA TYR A 11 4.42 0.14 3.11
C TYR A 11 5.47 1.13 2.62
N GLY A 12 6.32 1.67 3.50
CA GLY A 12 7.39 2.61 3.15
C GLY A 12 6.91 3.99 2.68
N PHE A 13 5.73 4.44 3.14
CA PHE A 13 5.10 5.69 2.70
C PHE A 13 5.93 6.95 2.92
N GLU A 14 6.84 6.92 3.88
CA GLU A 14 7.81 7.98 4.15
C GLU A 14 8.88 8.11 3.06
N LYS A 15 9.15 7.03 2.32
CA LYS A 15 10.16 6.99 1.25
C LYS A 15 9.58 7.00 -0.15
N ASN A 16 8.49 6.26 -0.36
CA ASN A 16 7.91 6.06 -1.69
C ASN A 16 6.66 6.90 -1.95
N ALA A 17 6.13 7.63 -0.96
CA ALA A 17 4.90 8.42 -1.11
C ALA A 17 3.73 7.67 -1.78
N GLY A 18 3.63 6.34 -1.56
CA GLY A 18 2.55 5.51 -2.09
C GLY A 18 2.75 5.01 -3.53
N TYR A 19 3.91 5.25 -4.15
CA TYR A 19 4.28 4.58 -5.39
C TYR A 19 4.63 3.11 -5.13
N GLY A 20 4.25 2.23 -6.06
CA GLY A 20 4.40 0.77 -5.97
C GLY A 20 5.86 0.29 -6.05
N THR A 21 6.67 0.64 -5.06
CA THR A 21 8.03 0.11 -4.88
C THR A 21 7.97 -1.30 -4.31
N GLN A 22 9.08 -2.04 -4.38
CA GLN A 22 9.16 -3.39 -3.82
C GLN A 22 8.72 -3.44 -2.35
N LEU A 23 9.13 -2.47 -1.52
CA LEU A 23 8.70 -2.37 -0.12
C LEU A 23 7.18 -2.19 0.01
N HIS A 24 6.57 -1.36 -0.85
CA HIS A 24 5.12 -1.18 -0.86
C HIS A 24 4.41 -2.48 -1.23
N LEU A 25 4.86 -3.14 -2.30
CA LEU A 25 4.27 -4.40 -2.76
C LEU A 25 4.40 -5.51 -1.71
N SER A 26 5.57 -5.67 -1.07
CA SER A 26 5.74 -6.63 0.03
C SER A 26 4.85 -6.31 1.23
N GLY A 27 4.63 -5.03 1.53
CA GLY A 27 3.69 -4.58 2.55
C GLY A 27 2.24 -4.96 2.21
N LEU A 28 1.84 -4.78 0.95
CA LEU A 28 0.51 -5.18 0.45
C LEU A 28 0.30 -6.70 0.52
N GLU A 29 1.31 -7.49 0.16
CA GLU A 29 1.24 -8.95 0.23
C GLU A 29 1.16 -9.46 1.67
N SER A 30 1.92 -8.86 2.59
CA SER A 30 2.01 -9.33 3.98
C SER A 30 0.93 -8.79 4.91
N HIS A 31 0.49 -7.54 4.69
CA HIS A 31 -0.43 -6.83 5.59
C HIS A 31 -1.76 -6.41 4.93
N GLY A 32 -1.92 -6.67 3.63
CA GLY A 32 -3.13 -6.34 2.88
C GLY A 32 -3.22 -4.88 2.47
N ILE A 33 -4.41 -4.48 2.03
CA ILE A 33 -4.68 -3.08 1.64
C ILE A 33 -5.08 -2.25 2.86
N THR A 34 -4.80 -0.95 2.82
CA THR A 34 -5.21 0.01 3.86
C THR A 34 -6.26 1.00 3.34
N PRO A 35 -7.02 1.70 4.21
CA PRO A 35 -8.04 2.66 3.79
C PRO A 35 -7.56 3.79 2.87
N ILE A 36 -6.27 4.15 2.93
CA ILE A 36 -5.69 5.22 2.11
C ILE A 36 -5.26 4.76 0.71
N HIS A 37 -5.31 3.45 0.44
CA HIS A 37 -4.99 2.93 -0.89
C HIS A 37 -6.07 3.27 -1.90
N ARG A 38 -5.63 3.65 -3.11
CA ARG A 38 -6.53 3.98 -4.22
C ARG A 38 -7.05 2.69 -4.85
N LYS A 39 -8.29 2.33 -4.50
CA LYS A 39 -8.96 1.09 -4.92
C LYS A 39 -9.11 0.91 -6.44
N THR A 40 -9.03 1.99 -7.21
CA THR A 40 -9.15 1.97 -8.67
C THR A 40 -7.83 1.73 -9.39
N PHE A 41 -6.70 1.76 -8.68
CA PHE A 41 -5.36 1.61 -9.24
C PHE A 41 -4.85 0.18 -9.03
N ASP A 42 -4.19 -0.39 -10.03
CA ASP A 42 -3.46 -1.65 -9.84
C ASP A 42 -2.20 -1.42 -8.98
N PRO A 43 -1.82 -2.36 -8.11
CA PRO A 43 -2.40 -3.71 -7.93
C PRO A 43 -3.65 -3.79 -7.03
N ILE A 44 -4.00 -2.70 -6.34
CA ILE A 44 -5.08 -2.67 -5.33
C ILE A 44 -6.43 -3.09 -5.92
N LYS A 45 -6.74 -2.62 -7.14
CA LYS A 45 -7.96 -2.99 -7.85
C LYS A 45 -8.06 -4.50 -8.06
N SER A 46 -6.97 -5.16 -8.42
CA SER A 46 -6.94 -6.61 -8.62
C SER A 46 -7.09 -7.35 -7.29
N MET A 47 -6.34 -6.94 -6.26
CA MET A 47 -6.46 -7.52 -4.91
C MET A 47 -7.86 -7.42 -4.29
N LEU A 48 -8.67 -6.45 -4.72
CA LEU A 48 -10.06 -6.27 -4.29
C LEU A 48 -11.08 -7.09 -5.09
N ARG A 49 -10.73 -7.50 -6.32
CA ARG A 49 -11.58 -8.38 -7.13
C ARG A 49 -11.41 -9.85 -6.77
N ASP A 50 -10.24 -10.19 -6.24
CA ASP A 50 -9.85 -11.57 -5.90
C ASP A 50 -10.18 -11.93 -4.43
N GLN A 51 -10.89 -11.05 -3.70
CA GLN A 51 -11.47 -11.28 -2.37
C GLN A 51 -12.98 -11.53 -2.49
#